data_AF-A0A2A2KN96-F1
#
_entry.id   AF-A0A2A2KN96-F1
#
_cell.length_a   1.000
_cell.length_b   1.000
_cell.length_c   1.000
_cell.angle_alpha   90.00
_cell.angle_beta   90.00
_cell.angle_gamma   90.00
#
_symmetry.space_group_name_H-M   'P 1'
#
loop_
_entity.id
_entity.type
_entity.pdbx_description
1 polymer ?
#
loop_
_entity_poly.entity_id
_entity_poly.type
_entity_poly.pdbx_seq_one_letter_code
_entity_poly.pdbx_strand_id
1 'polypeptide(L)'
;MFSTNEQKLQEIKALMLPVMRKELGAKAYGLTDDQIFSPQIPSYTKLFDMNMKWSFRLIKPDIPKEVREIEHQIKQLKVSRDMLELDKEYVLNKLKRMLRKFSESSLTRYIQLKHEVEKRTTEPTMLEETTTPESESSQITSPKQLIYHDKMINFWAENFFNENNELSPSIADFWNNNYRIIYLEQKPDDIKLKMLKDNYFDELKANSDTILSNEELENKWKEARKSKEDSIKSINQRIKRFNQREVPNSVREINKAIMELRLSREFYEIFSTEEAARLFKKAVDPYSDKDLLMWDSLFSNVVYTDRDTPFGKRTQIIFENTKFYHQRYKTWTPRFKDASSSKRKMECDDTKTVDELMDRIKGLSIQNEEAWRNQKKSSQEADEFWEKEKPNERKLVEECQAQIKKFKNVGQRLYQLYQDIEDLRLSKAFYWANFEKKLKMYTDAAAKYTDEEVITFWNTL
;
A
#
# COMPACT_ATOMS: atom_id res chain seq x y z
N MET A 1 39.23 2.24 -6.29
CA MET A 1 38.34 1.58 -7.26
C MET A 1 37.51 0.56 -6.48
N PHE A 2 36.18 0.67 -6.44
CA PHE A 2 35.34 -0.32 -5.76
C PHE A 2 35.18 -1.53 -6.68
N SER A 3 35.27 -2.75 -6.15
CA SER A 3 35.00 -3.97 -6.93
C SER A 3 33.55 -3.99 -7.41
N THR A 4 33.33 -4.45 -8.64
CA THR A 4 31.97 -4.63 -9.19
C THR A 4 31.25 -5.74 -8.44
N ASN A 5 29.91 -5.75 -8.47
CA ASN A 5 29.15 -6.84 -7.84
C ASN A 5 29.51 -8.20 -8.46
N GLU A 6 29.84 -8.25 -9.75
CA GLU A 6 30.32 -9.44 -10.44
C GLU A 6 31.68 -9.91 -9.90
N GLN A 7 32.64 -9.00 -9.72
CA GLN A 7 33.94 -9.32 -9.11
C GLN A 7 33.77 -9.86 -7.68
N LYS A 8 32.93 -9.21 -6.87
CA LYS A 8 32.64 -9.67 -5.50
C LYS A 8 31.97 -11.06 -5.49
N LEU A 9 31.05 -11.33 -6.42
CA LEU A 9 30.43 -12.66 -6.54
C LEU A 9 31.46 -13.72 -6.91
N GLN A 10 32.39 -13.43 -7.82
CA GLN A 10 33.45 -14.37 -8.20
C GLN A 10 34.40 -14.67 -7.03
N GLU A 11 34.80 -13.64 -6.28
CA GLU A 11 35.63 -13.80 -5.08
C GLU A 11 34.92 -14.62 -4.00
N ILE A 12 33.65 -14.32 -3.72
CA ILE A 12 32.85 -15.08 -2.74
C ILE A 12 32.62 -16.51 -3.22
N LYS A 13 32.36 -16.72 -4.51
CA LYS A 13 32.22 -18.06 -5.09
C LYS A 13 33.49 -18.87 -4.86
N ALA A 14 34.66 -18.31 -5.16
CA ALA A 14 35.94 -18.99 -4.95
C ALA A 14 36.18 -19.38 -3.47
N LEU A 15 35.75 -18.54 -2.52
CA LEU A 15 35.90 -18.79 -1.08
C LEU A 15 34.88 -19.77 -0.52
N MET A 16 33.62 -19.67 -0.94
CA MET A 16 32.51 -20.40 -0.33
C MET A 16 32.29 -21.78 -0.94
N LEU A 17 32.60 -21.96 -2.22
CA LEU A 17 32.34 -23.20 -2.94
C LEU A 17 33.00 -24.44 -2.29
N PRO A 18 34.25 -24.40 -1.80
CA PRO A 18 34.84 -25.52 -1.06
C PRO A 18 34.08 -25.88 0.22
N VAL A 19 33.59 -24.85 0.93
CA VAL A 19 32.80 -25.02 2.17
C VAL A 19 31.45 -25.66 1.85
N MET A 20 30.74 -25.13 0.86
CA MET A 20 29.43 -25.64 0.44
C MET A 20 29.51 -27.09 -0.07
N ARG A 21 30.55 -27.44 -0.82
CA ARG A 21 30.80 -28.83 -1.26
C ARG A 21 31.03 -29.76 -0.07
N LYS A 22 31.79 -29.32 0.94
CA LYS A 22 32.02 -30.08 2.17
C LYS A 22 30.74 -30.28 2.97
N GLU A 23 29.88 -29.27 3.08
CA GLU A 23 28.59 -29.36 3.79
C GLU A 23 27.57 -30.26 3.07
N LEU A 24 27.53 -30.22 1.73
CA LEU A 24 26.61 -31.04 0.93
C LEU A 24 27.03 -32.51 0.84
N GLY A 25 28.31 -32.83 1.06
CA GLY A 25 28.82 -34.20 1.07
C GLY A 25 28.44 -34.98 -0.20
N ALA A 26 27.85 -36.17 -0.04
CA ALA A 26 27.41 -37.01 -1.16
C ALA A 26 26.36 -36.35 -2.08
N LYS A 27 25.61 -35.35 -1.58
CA LYS A 27 24.60 -34.62 -2.37
C LYS A 27 25.21 -33.65 -3.38
N ALA A 28 26.50 -33.34 -3.26
CA ALA A 28 27.22 -32.52 -4.23
C ALA A 28 27.67 -33.32 -5.47
N TYR A 29 27.53 -34.65 -5.47
CA TYR A 29 27.99 -35.50 -6.57
C TYR A 29 27.10 -35.31 -7.81
N GLY A 30 27.71 -34.95 -8.94
CA GLY A 30 26.99 -34.65 -10.18
C GLY A 30 26.45 -33.22 -10.30
N LEU A 31 26.66 -32.34 -9.30
CA LEU A 31 26.32 -30.93 -9.38
C LEU A 31 27.50 -30.07 -9.85
N THR A 32 27.24 -29.16 -10.79
CA THR A 32 28.21 -28.15 -11.24
C THR A 32 28.38 -27.05 -10.18
N ASP A 33 29.48 -26.31 -10.24
CA ASP A 33 29.74 -25.19 -9.33
C ASP A 33 28.65 -24.11 -9.42
N ASP A 34 28.11 -23.88 -10.62
CA ASP A 34 27.00 -22.96 -10.84
C ASP A 34 25.70 -23.47 -10.21
N GLN A 35 25.44 -24.78 -10.25
CA GLN A 35 24.26 -25.37 -9.60
C GLN A 35 24.34 -25.25 -8.06
N ILE A 36 25.55 -25.32 -7.49
CA ILE A 36 25.76 -25.17 -6.05
C ILE A 36 25.66 -23.69 -5.62
N PHE A 37 26.23 -22.77 -6.41
CA PHE A 37 26.37 -21.37 -6.02
C PHE A 37 25.23 -20.45 -6.45
N SER A 38 24.60 -20.69 -7.61
CA SER A 38 23.55 -19.81 -8.16
C SER A 38 22.40 -19.52 -7.19
N PRO A 39 21.92 -20.48 -6.35
CA PRO A 39 20.88 -20.21 -5.37
C PRO A 39 21.27 -19.14 -4.32
N GLN A 40 22.56 -18.89 -4.11
CA GLN A 40 23.06 -17.91 -3.14
C GLN A 40 23.23 -16.50 -3.72
N ILE A 41 23.24 -16.37 -5.05
CA ILE A 41 23.47 -15.08 -5.74
C ILE A 41 22.49 -14.00 -5.26
N PRO A 42 21.17 -14.26 -5.14
CA PRO A 42 20.23 -13.24 -4.65
C PRO A 42 20.55 -12.76 -3.24
N SER A 43 20.95 -13.67 -2.34
CA SER A 43 21.30 -13.35 -0.95
C SER A 43 22.56 -12.49 -0.87
N TYR A 44 23.61 -12.83 -1.62
CA TYR A 44 24.85 -12.04 -1.65
C TYR A 44 24.64 -10.68 -2.32
N THR A 45 23.86 -10.62 -3.41
CA THR A 45 23.54 -9.36 -4.09
C THR A 45 22.81 -8.41 -3.12
N LYS A 46 21.83 -8.92 -2.37
CA LYS A 46 21.15 -8.15 -1.33
C LYS A 46 22.12 -7.62 -0.26
N LEU A 47 23.08 -8.44 0.17
CA LEU A 47 24.10 -8.02 1.15
C LEU A 47 25.05 -6.95 0.59
N PHE A 48 25.39 -7.01 -0.71
CA PHE A 48 26.20 -5.99 -1.37
C PHE A 48 25.48 -4.66 -1.39
N ASP A 49 24.21 -4.66 -1.78
CA ASP A 49 23.40 -3.45 -1.85
C ASP A 49 23.24 -2.83 -0.45
N MET A 50 22.97 -3.65 0.57
CA MET A 50 22.88 -3.18 1.96
C MET A 50 24.21 -2.57 2.44
N ASN A 51 25.34 -3.23 2.19
CA ASN A 51 26.64 -2.73 2.60
C ASN A 51 27.05 -1.48 1.82
N MET A 52 26.67 -1.38 0.54
CA MET A 52 26.90 -0.21 -0.29
C MET A 52 26.09 0.98 0.22
N LYS A 53 24.78 0.82 0.44
CA LYS A 53 23.90 1.83 1.05
C LYS A 53 24.44 2.33 2.38
N TRP A 54 24.84 1.41 3.25
CA TRP A 54 25.42 1.75 4.55
C TRP A 54 26.74 2.52 4.44
N SER A 55 27.63 2.09 3.54
CA SER A 55 28.93 2.75 3.34
C SER A 55 28.76 4.17 2.77
N PHE A 56 27.84 4.36 1.83
CA PHE A 56 27.52 5.69 1.29
C PHE A 56 26.88 6.59 2.34
N ARG A 57 26.01 6.07 3.21
CA ARG A 57 25.38 6.86 4.27
C ARG A 57 26.42 7.43 5.25
N LEU A 58 27.40 6.62 5.64
CA LEU A 58 28.42 7.00 6.62
C LEU A 58 29.40 8.07 6.12
N ILE A 59 29.65 8.14 4.82
CA ILE A 59 30.59 9.13 4.24
C ILE A 59 29.94 10.49 3.96
N LYS A 60 28.63 10.64 4.22
CA LYS A 60 27.95 11.92 4.02
C LYS A 60 28.50 13.00 4.98
N PRO A 61 28.51 14.28 4.57
CA PRO A 61 29.08 15.37 5.38
C PRO A 61 28.36 15.61 6.72
N ASP A 62 27.06 15.29 6.79
CA ASP A 62 26.22 15.41 7.99
C ASP A 62 26.55 14.37 9.07
N ILE A 63 27.36 13.35 8.73
CA ILE A 63 27.74 12.30 9.68
C ILE A 63 28.99 12.72 10.46
N PRO A 64 28.90 12.79 11.81
CA PRO A 64 30.05 13.06 12.66
C PRO A 64 31.14 12.00 12.48
N LYS A 65 32.40 12.42 12.62
CA LYS A 65 33.56 11.51 12.58
C LYS A 65 33.44 10.38 13.60
N GLU A 66 32.90 10.69 14.78
CA GLU A 66 32.68 9.72 15.86
C GLU A 66 31.72 8.59 15.45
N VAL A 67 30.68 8.89 14.67
CA VAL A 67 29.73 7.88 14.16
C VAL A 67 30.36 6.96 13.11
N ARG A 68 31.23 7.50 12.25
CA ARG A 68 32.03 6.69 11.32
C ARG A 68 33.00 5.75 12.05
N GLU A 69 33.59 6.25 13.13
CA GLU A 69 34.53 5.50 13.95
C GLU A 69 33.86 4.31 14.66
N ILE A 70 32.58 4.44 15.07
CA ILE A 70 31.79 3.32 15.59
C ILE A 70 31.70 2.19 14.56
N GLU A 71 31.35 2.48 13.30
CA GLU A 71 31.30 1.44 12.26
C GLU A 71 32.67 0.82 12.02
N HIS A 72 33.71 1.65 11.97
CA HIS A 72 35.07 1.18 11.75
C HIS A 72 35.49 0.16 12.81
N GLN A 73 35.27 0.47 14.09
CA GLN A 73 35.59 -0.44 15.19
C GLN A 73 34.71 -1.70 15.17
N ILE A 74 33.41 -1.59 14.82
CA ILE A 74 32.55 -2.78 14.65
C ILE A 74 33.06 -3.68 13.54
N LYS A 75 33.49 -3.13 12.39
CA LYS A 75 34.06 -3.91 11.28
C LYS A 75 35.37 -4.59 11.68
N GLN A 76 36.25 -3.90 12.40
CA GLN A 76 37.48 -4.50 12.94
C GLN A 76 37.19 -5.65 13.90
N LEU A 77 36.17 -5.50 14.76
CA LEU A 77 35.74 -6.57 15.66
C LEU A 77 35.23 -7.78 14.86
N LYS A 78 34.37 -7.58 13.85
CA LYS A 78 33.78 -8.67 13.04
C LYS A 78 34.81 -9.58 12.35
N VAL A 79 35.98 -9.05 12.01
CA VAL A 79 37.07 -9.80 11.34
C VAL A 79 38.16 -10.27 12.31
N SER A 80 38.05 -9.95 13.60
CA SER A 80 39.01 -10.39 14.61
C SER A 80 38.84 -11.89 14.87
N ARG A 81 39.96 -12.62 14.84
CA ARG A 81 40.00 -14.07 15.11
C ARG A 81 39.36 -14.45 16.44
N ASP A 82 39.57 -13.63 17.46
CA ASP A 82 38.97 -13.76 18.80
C ASP A 82 37.43 -13.81 18.76
N MET A 83 36.78 -13.21 17.75
CA MET A 83 35.32 -13.22 17.62
C MET A 83 34.76 -14.49 16.97
N LEU A 84 35.62 -15.34 16.41
CA LEU A 84 35.25 -16.58 15.74
C LEU A 84 35.51 -17.81 16.62
N GLU A 85 36.39 -17.69 17.63
CA GLU A 85 36.89 -18.82 18.43
C GLU A 85 36.48 -18.77 19.92
N LEU A 86 35.94 -17.65 20.42
CA LEU A 86 35.63 -17.45 21.85
C LEU A 86 34.12 -17.37 22.15
N ASP A 87 33.75 -17.56 23.42
CA ASP A 87 32.36 -17.62 23.86
C ASP A 87 31.58 -16.30 23.66
N LYS A 88 30.25 -16.41 23.66
CA LYS A 88 29.31 -15.29 23.44
C LYS A 88 29.50 -14.15 24.45
N GLU A 89 29.90 -14.45 25.68
CA GLU A 89 30.04 -13.48 26.75
C GLU A 89 31.31 -12.63 26.58
N TYR A 90 32.41 -13.24 26.13
CA TYR A 90 33.63 -12.56 25.73
C TYR A 90 33.37 -11.56 24.59
N VAL A 91 32.68 -12.00 23.53
CA VAL A 91 32.31 -11.15 22.37
C VAL A 91 31.48 -9.95 22.82
N LEU A 92 30.45 -10.19 23.66
CA LEU A 92 29.58 -9.14 24.18
C LEU A 92 30.34 -8.14 25.05
N ASN A 93 31.23 -8.61 25.92
CA ASN A 93 32.04 -7.76 26.79
C ASN A 93 33.02 -6.89 26.00
N LYS A 94 33.62 -7.43 24.94
CA LYS A 94 34.53 -6.69 24.06
C LYS A 94 33.78 -5.63 23.24
N LEU A 95 32.58 -5.94 22.74
CA LEU A 95 31.68 -4.97 22.11
C LEU A 95 31.27 -3.86 23.09
N LYS A 96 30.82 -4.20 24.30
CA LYS A 96 30.44 -3.23 25.33
C LYS A 96 31.59 -2.29 25.71
N ARG A 97 32.80 -2.82 25.91
CA ARG A 97 33.99 -2.01 26.21
C ARG A 97 34.34 -1.06 25.08
N MET A 98 34.17 -1.50 23.83
CA MET A 98 34.36 -0.66 22.66
C MET A 98 33.33 0.48 22.61
N LEU A 99 32.04 0.15 22.75
CA LEU A 99 30.95 1.13 22.63
C LEU A 99 30.98 2.20 23.74
N ARG A 100 31.49 1.87 24.94
CA ARG A 100 31.66 2.82 26.07
C ARG A 100 32.61 3.99 25.77
N LYS A 101 33.39 3.92 24.70
CA LYS A 101 34.31 5.00 24.29
C LYS A 101 33.61 6.14 23.54
N PHE A 102 32.34 5.95 23.17
CA PHE A 102 31.59 6.88 22.34
C PHE A 102 30.51 7.59 23.15
N SER A 103 30.19 8.83 22.76
CA SER A 103 29.09 9.58 23.35
C SER A 103 27.73 8.90 23.10
N GLU A 104 26.81 9.07 24.04
CA GLU A 104 25.44 8.55 23.91
C GLU A 104 24.74 9.13 22.68
N SER A 105 24.95 10.40 22.38
CA SER A 105 24.46 11.05 21.16
C SER A 105 24.98 10.36 19.88
N SER A 106 26.25 9.98 19.84
CA SER A 106 26.85 9.31 18.67
C SER A 106 26.38 7.86 18.53
N LEU A 107 26.17 7.15 19.64
CA LEU A 107 25.58 5.81 19.64
C LEU A 107 24.11 5.84 19.17
N THR A 108 23.31 6.77 19.69
CA THR A 108 21.91 6.97 19.28
C THR A 108 21.83 7.30 17.79
N ARG A 109 22.69 8.22 17.31
CA ARG A 109 22.75 8.54 15.89
C ARG A 109 23.17 7.34 15.05
N TYR A 110 24.16 6.56 15.47
CA TYR A 110 24.58 5.34 14.79
C TYR A 110 23.43 4.32 14.66
N ILE A 111 22.66 4.12 15.74
CA ILE A 111 21.49 3.21 15.77
C ILE A 111 20.41 3.72 14.81
N GLN A 112 20.04 5.00 14.86
CA GLN A 112 19.07 5.60 13.94
C GLN A 112 19.47 5.39 12.48
N LEU A 113 20.74 5.65 12.15
CA LEU A 113 21.26 5.45 10.79
C LEU A 113 21.18 3.98 10.36
N LYS A 114 21.41 3.02 11.27
CA LYS A 114 21.23 1.60 10.98
C LYS A 114 19.77 1.26 10.69
N HIS A 115 18.82 1.81 11.45
CA HIS A 115 17.39 1.63 11.19
C HIS A 115 16.94 2.26 9.87
N GLU A 116 17.45 3.45 9.52
CA GLU A 116 17.23 4.09 8.22
C GLU A 116 17.60 3.15 7.06
N VAL A 117 18.74 2.46 7.16
CA VAL A 117 19.26 1.58 6.09
C VAL A 117 18.64 0.18 6.09
N GLU A 118 18.27 -0.36 7.25
CA GLU A 118 17.78 -1.73 7.40
C GLU A 118 16.24 -1.89 7.32
N LYS A 119 15.48 -0.80 7.21
CA LYS A 119 13.99 -0.80 7.20
C LYS A 119 13.36 -1.63 8.33
N ARG A 120 13.95 -1.60 9.53
CA ARG A 120 13.32 -2.19 10.73
C ARG A 120 12.64 -1.07 11.53
N THR A 121 11.34 -0.92 11.33
CA THR A 121 10.44 -0.20 12.25
C THR A 121 10.33 -1.03 13.53
N THR A 122 11.15 -0.70 14.51
CA THR A 122 10.89 -1.01 15.92
C THR A 122 11.27 0.22 16.71
N GLU A 123 10.26 0.95 17.19
CA GLU A 123 10.43 2.00 18.17
C GLU A 123 11.16 1.44 19.40
N PRO A 124 12.16 2.15 19.96
CA PRO A 124 12.65 1.85 21.28
C PRO A 124 11.60 2.32 22.28
N THR A 125 10.98 1.36 22.98
CA THR A 125 10.21 1.60 24.19
C THR A 125 11.10 2.27 25.23
N MET A 126 10.86 3.55 25.50
CA MET A 126 11.23 4.15 26.78
C MET A 126 9.93 4.37 27.55
N LEU A 127 9.74 3.54 28.57
CA LEU A 127 8.86 3.77 29.69
C LEU A 127 9.29 5.07 30.37
N GLU A 128 8.39 6.04 30.45
CA GLU A 128 8.29 6.89 31.63
C GLU A 128 6.80 7.16 31.91
N GLU A 129 6.33 6.55 32.98
CA GLU A 129 5.09 6.89 33.64
C GLU A 129 5.20 8.30 34.22
N THR A 130 4.20 9.14 33.96
CA THR A 130 3.76 10.09 34.97
C THR A 130 2.27 10.32 34.82
N THR A 131 1.54 9.65 35.71
CA THR A 131 0.17 9.94 36.12
C THR A 131 0.00 11.42 36.47
N THR A 132 -1.09 12.07 36.06
CA THR A 132 -2.23 12.54 36.90
C THR A 132 -3.31 13.22 36.01
N PRO A 133 -4.51 13.55 36.53
CA PRO A 133 -5.77 12.85 36.26
C PRO A 133 -6.71 13.59 35.28
N GLU A 134 -7.74 12.86 34.85
CA GLU A 134 -8.93 13.39 34.19
C GLU A 134 -9.50 14.58 34.97
N SER A 135 -9.64 15.72 34.29
CA SER A 135 -10.66 16.70 34.61
C SER A 135 -11.60 16.81 33.42
N GLU A 136 -12.81 16.29 33.59
CA GLU A 136 -13.96 16.64 32.76
C GLU A 136 -14.12 18.16 32.74
N SER A 137 -13.85 18.77 31.59
CA SER A 137 -14.32 20.11 31.28
C SER A 137 -14.39 20.24 29.76
N SER A 138 -15.62 20.10 29.27
CA SER A 138 -16.18 20.76 28.09
C SER A 138 -15.20 21.65 27.31
N GLN A 139 -14.76 21.18 26.14
CA GLN A 139 -14.05 22.01 25.18
C GLN A 139 -14.69 21.94 23.80
N ILE A 140 -15.45 23.01 23.53
CA ILE A 140 -15.45 23.81 22.31
C ILE A 140 -14.73 23.12 21.15
N THR A 141 -15.54 22.66 20.19
CA THR A 141 -15.09 22.03 18.94
C THR A 141 -14.06 22.91 18.24
N SER A 142 -12.81 22.45 18.24
CA SER A 142 -11.85 22.79 17.19
C SER A 142 -12.54 22.66 15.83
N PRO A 143 -12.27 23.54 14.83
CA PRO A 143 -12.78 23.35 13.49
C PRO A 143 -12.52 21.90 13.05
N LYS A 144 -13.57 21.20 12.59
CA LYS A 144 -13.48 19.79 12.19
C LYS A 144 -12.47 19.64 11.06
N GLN A 145 -11.21 19.41 11.42
CA GLN A 145 -10.10 19.30 10.49
C GLN A 145 -10.13 17.92 9.87
N LEU A 146 -10.04 17.85 8.54
CA LEU A 146 -10.16 16.62 7.78
C LEU A 146 -8.89 15.77 7.84
N ILE A 147 -7.71 16.37 7.95
CA ILE A 147 -6.41 15.69 7.87
C ILE A 147 -5.38 16.34 8.75
N TYR A 148 -4.38 15.57 9.18
CA TYR A 148 -3.08 16.13 9.54
C TYR A 148 -2.34 16.53 8.25
N HIS A 149 -2.79 17.60 7.61
CA HIS A 149 -2.37 18.05 6.27
C HIS A 149 -0.85 18.02 6.09
N ASP A 150 -0.11 18.66 6.99
CA ASP A 150 1.35 18.67 6.94
C ASP A 150 1.96 17.26 7.13
N LYS A 151 1.39 16.40 7.99
CA LYS A 151 1.88 15.02 8.15
C LYS A 151 1.69 14.20 6.88
N MET A 152 0.57 14.37 6.19
CA MET A 152 0.27 13.67 4.95
C MET A 152 1.16 14.14 3.80
N ILE A 153 1.33 15.45 3.66
CA ILE A 153 2.27 16.05 2.69
C ILE A 153 3.69 15.56 2.93
N ASN A 154 4.16 15.62 4.18
CA ASN A 154 5.50 15.17 4.54
C ASN A 154 5.69 13.69 4.18
N PHE A 155 4.68 12.85 4.43
CA PHE A 155 4.74 11.44 4.06
C PHE A 155 4.85 11.23 2.54
N TRP A 156 4.02 11.90 1.73
CA TRP A 156 4.12 11.77 0.28
C TRP A 156 5.47 12.26 -0.24
N ALA A 157 5.90 13.43 0.24
CA ALA A 157 7.19 14.00 -0.10
C ALA A 157 8.34 13.06 0.25
N GLU A 158 8.35 12.49 1.45
CA GLU A 158 9.35 11.52 1.91
C GLU A 158 9.35 10.26 1.05
N ASN A 159 8.18 9.67 0.75
CA ASN A 159 8.12 8.47 -0.09
C ASN A 159 8.69 8.73 -1.49
N PHE A 160 8.25 9.80 -2.13
CA PHE A 160 8.70 10.11 -3.49
C PHE A 160 10.16 10.57 -3.53
N PHE A 161 10.63 11.27 -2.50
CA PHE A 161 12.05 11.58 -2.34
C PHE A 161 12.88 10.29 -2.21
N ASN A 162 12.46 9.36 -1.36
CA ASN A 162 13.15 8.10 -1.11
C ASN A 162 13.18 7.19 -2.35
N GLU A 163 12.16 7.23 -3.21
CA GLU A 163 12.17 6.53 -4.51
C GLU A 163 13.28 7.03 -5.44
N ASN A 164 13.60 8.33 -5.41
CA ASN A 164 14.59 8.97 -6.28
C ASN A 164 16.02 8.93 -5.70
N ASN A 165 16.17 8.90 -4.37
CA ASN A 165 17.47 8.96 -3.68
C ASN A 165 18.35 7.70 -3.91
N GLU A 166 17.81 6.65 -4.55
CA GLU A 166 18.55 5.43 -4.92
C GLU A 166 19.13 5.48 -6.35
N LEU A 167 18.86 6.53 -7.14
CA LEU A 167 19.23 6.62 -8.56
C LEU A 167 20.23 7.76 -8.82
N SER A 168 21.14 7.58 -9.80
CA SER A 168 21.88 8.72 -10.34
C SER A 168 20.91 9.65 -11.09
N PRO A 169 21.20 10.97 -11.23
CA PRO A 169 20.33 11.87 -11.99
C PRO A 169 20.03 11.40 -13.42
N SER A 170 21.04 10.84 -14.11
CA SER A 170 20.87 10.28 -15.46
C SER A 170 19.93 9.07 -15.48
N ILE A 171 20.00 8.19 -14.50
CA ILE A 171 19.08 7.05 -14.39
C ILE A 171 17.69 7.56 -14.00
N ALA A 172 17.59 8.51 -13.08
CA ALA A 172 16.33 9.14 -12.68
C ALA A 172 15.59 9.74 -13.88
N ASP A 173 16.29 10.37 -14.83
CA ASP A 173 15.69 10.89 -16.07
C ASP A 173 14.99 9.81 -16.90
N PHE A 174 15.63 8.66 -17.13
CA PHE A 174 15.03 7.57 -17.90
C PHE A 174 13.83 6.95 -17.18
N TRP A 175 13.91 6.77 -15.85
CA TRP A 175 12.81 6.23 -15.06
C TRP A 175 11.64 7.21 -14.97
N ASN A 176 11.91 8.50 -14.75
CA ASN A 176 10.87 9.53 -14.70
C ASN A 176 10.21 9.73 -16.06
N ASN A 177 10.95 9.62 -17.16
CA ASN A 177 10.36 9.65 -18.49
C ASN A 177 9.45 8.44 -18.74
N ASN A 178 9.84 7.24 -18.29
CA ASN A 178 8.96 6.06 -18.34
C ASN A 178 7.65 6.33 -17.58
N TYR A 179 7.73 6.85 -16.35
CA TYR A 179 6.53 7.17 -15.58
C TYR A 179 5.69 8.28 -16.22
N ARG A 180 6.31 9.30 -16.82
CA ARG A 180 5.61 10.36 -17.55
C ARG A 180 4.81 9.77 -18.72
N ILE A 181 5.42 8.89 -19.51
CA ILE A 181 4.74 8.19 -20.63
C ILE A 181 3.51 7.43 -20.14
N ILE A 182 3.60 6.79 -18.97
CA ILE A 182 2.51 5.93 -18.51
C ILE A 182 1.42 6.72 -17.76
N TYR A 183 1.81 7.68 -16.90
CA TYR A 183 0.90 8.46 -16.04
C TYR A 183 0.31 9.69 -16.71
N LEU A 184 1.09 10.45 -17.49
CA LEU A 184 0.72 11.78 -17.97
C LEU A 184 0.30 11.78 -19.44
N GLU A 185 0.91 10.94 -20.28
CA GLU A 185 0.56 10.88 -21.69
C GLU A 185 -0.77 10.14 -21.89
N GLN A 186 -1.80 10.85 -22.38
CA GLN A 186 -3.11 10.28 -22.68
C GLN A 186 -3.12 9.59 -24.05
N LYS A 187 -2.23 8.62 -24.24
CA LYS A 187 -2.06 7.87 -25.50
C LYS A 187 -2.52 6.41 -25.37
N PRO A 188 -2.92 5.77 -26.48
CA PRO A 188 -3.18 4.33 -26.51
C PRO A 188 -1.98 3.49 -26.03
N ASP A 189 -2.25 2.31 -25.49
CA ASP A 189 -1.24 1.45 -24.86
C ASP A 189 -0.13 0.99 -25.82
N ASP A 190 -0.47 0.76 -27.09
CA ASP A 190 0.49 0.43 -28.15
C ASP A 190 1.46 1.59 -28.44
N ILE A 191 0.95 2.83 -28.42
CA ILE A 191 1.76 4.03 -28.59
C ILE A 191 2.64 4.26 -27.37
N LYS A 192 2.12 4.08 -26.15
CA LYS A 192 2.91 4.14 -24.91
C LYS A 192 4.03 3.11 -24.94
N LEU A 193 3.73 1.88 -25.36
CA LEU A 193 4.72 0.81 -25.44
C LEU A 193 5.86 1.13 -26.42
N LYS A 194 5.53 1.76 -27.56
CA LYS A 194 6.55 2.25 -28.51
C LYS A 194 7.44 3.33 -27.87
N MET A 195 6.85 4.31 -27.20
CA MET A 195 7.62 5.36 -26.53
C MET A 195 8.52 4.81 -25.40
N LEU A 196 8.02 3.81 -24.64
CA LEU A 196 8.83 3.12 -23.62
C LEU A 196 9.99 2.33 -24.22
N LYS A 197 9.79 1.75 -25.40
CA LYS A 197 10.85 1.06 -26.14
C LYS A 197 11.96 2.03 -26.56
N ASP A 198 11.58 3.18 -27.13
CA ASP A 198 12.52 4.20 -27.55
C ASP A 198 13.35 4.72 -26.35
N ASN A 199 12.67 5.05 -25.24
CA ASN A 199 13.33 5.48 -24.01
C ASN A 199 14.25 4.40 -23.39
N TYR A 200 13.86 3.12 -23.46
CA TYR A 200 14.68 2.01 -23.01
C TYR A 200 15.93 1.81 -23.86
N PHE A 201 15.84 2.03 -25.18
CA PHE A 201 17.00 1.98 -26.06
C PHE A 201 17.98 3.12 -25.78
N ASP A 202 17.48 4.31 -25.49
CA ASP A 202 18.32 5.44 -25.11
C ASP A 202 19.01 5.19 -23.75
N GLU A 203 18.31 4.60 -22.77
CA GLU A 203 18.87 4.17 -21.49
C GLU A 203 20.00 3.15 -21.69
N LEU A 204 19.77 2.11 -22.50
CA LEU A 204 20.77 1.07 -22.76
C LEU A 204 22.02 1.64 -23.46
N LYS A 205 21.84 2.55 -24.42
CA LYS A 205 22.97 3.20 -25.11
C LYS A 205 23.75 4.11 -24.16
N ALA A 206 23.08 4.85 -23.29
CA ALA A 206 23.71 5.77 -22.36
C ALA A 206 24.51 5.07 -21.26
N ASN A 207 24.12 3.85 -20.88
CA ASN A 207 24.75 3.08 -19.80
C ASN A 207 25.64 1.93 -20.27
N SER A 208 25.83 1.76 -21.58
CA SER A 208 26.68 0.70 -22.14
C SER A 208 28.09 1.24 -22.38
N ASP A 209 29.09 0.49 -21.93
CA ASP A 209 30.51 0.77 -22.23
C ASP A 209 30.87 0.46 -23.70
N THR A 210 29.98 -0.22 -24.44
CA THR A 210 30.14 -0.57 -25.85
C THR A 210 28.96 -0.10 -26.70
N ILE A 211 29.21 0.13 -27.99
CA ILE A 211 28.16 0.46 -28.95
C ILE A 211 27.30 -0.80 -29.16
N LEU A 212 26.05 -0.77 -28.72
CA LEU A 212 25.08 -1.84 -28.93
C LEU A 212 24.54 -1.78 -30.37
N SER A 213 24.52 -2.93 -31.04
CA SER A 213 23.85 -3.09 -32.32
C SER A 213 22.33 -3.06 -32.17
N ASN A 214 21.62 -2.78 -33.27
CA ASN A 214 20.15 -2.82 -33.27
C ASN A 214 19.60 -4.21 -32.91
N GLU A 215 20.28 -5.28 -33.30
CA GLU A 215 19.86 -6.64 -32.98
C GLU A 215 19.96 -6.92 -31.46
N GLU A 216 21.05 -6.49 -30.82
CA GLU A 216 21.22 -6.61 -29.37
C GLU A 216 20.18 -5.81 -28.59
N LEU A 217 19.86 -4.59 -29.05
CA LEU A 217 18.80 -3.76 -28.46
C LEU A 217 17.43 -4.46 -28.57
N GLU A 218 17.08 -5.00 -29.74
CA GLU A 218 15.83 -5.72 -29.94
C GLU A 218 15.73 -6.99 -29.09
N ASN A 219 16.83 -7.72 -28.90
CA ASN A 219 16.84 -8.91 -28.03
C ASN A 219 16.62 -8.52 -26.56
N LYS A 220 17.29 -7.47 -26.06
CA LYS A 220 17.04 -6.94 -24.71
C LYS A 220 15.61 -6.43 -24.54
N TRP A 221 15.03 -5.81 -25.58
CA TRP A 221 13.62 -5.41 -25.55
C TRP A 221 12.67 -6.58 -25.44
N LYS A 222 12.90 -7.70 -26.14
CA LYS A 222 12.04 -8.89 -26.01
C LYS A 222 11.93 -9.38 -24.57
N GLU A 223 13.04 -9.32 -23.82
CA GLU A 223 13.08 -9.68 -22.39
C GLU A 223 12.34 -8.64 -21.53
N ALA A 224 12.55 -7.35 -21.77
CA ALA A 224 11.98 -6.26 -20.96
C ALA A 224 10.51 -5.93 -21.28
N ARG A 225 10.04 -6.24 -22.49
CA ARG A 225 8.73 -5.83 -23.02
C ARG A 225 7.58 -6.21 -22.10
N LYS A 226 7.58 -7.46 -21.62
CA LYS A 226 6.49 -7.97 -20.78
C LYS A 226 6.35 -7.15 -19.48
N SER A 227 7.48 -6.80 -18.87
CA SER A 227 7.50 -5.94 -17.67
C SER A 227 6.96 -4.53 -17.96
N LYS A 228 7.27 -3.96 -19.13
CA LYS A 228 6.73 -2.64 -19.54
C LYS A 228 5.23 -2.69 -19.81
N GLU A 229 4.74 -3.74 -20.46
CA GLU A 229 3.29 -3.98 -20.66
C GLU A 229 2.55 -4.13 -19.33
N ASP A 230 3.12 -4.89 -18.39
CA ASP A 230 2.53 -5.07 -17.04
C ASP A 230 2.54 -3.74 -16.25
N SER A 231 3.56 -2.91 -16.43
CA SER A 231 3.61 -1.54 -15.86
C SER A 231 2.50 -0.64 -16.41
N ILE A 232 2.29 -0.63 -17.74
CA ILE A 232 1.18 0.09 -18.38
C ILE A 232 -0.16 -0.38 -17.80
N LYS A 233 -0.38 -1.70 -17.75
CA LYS A 233 -1.62 -2.28 -17.24
C LYS A 233 -1.89 -1.88 -15.79
N SER A 234 -0.88 -1.98 -14.92
CA SER A 234 -0.97 -1.61 -13.50
C SER A 234 -1.35 -0.14 -13.31
N ILE A 235 -0.67 0.77 -14.02
CA ILE A 235 -0.93 2.20 -13.92
C ILE A 235 -2.28 2.57 -14.56
N ASN A 236 -2.65 1.96 -15.68
CA ASN A 236 -3.97 2.18 -16.28
C ASN A 236 -5.11 1.77 -15.34
N GLN A 237 -4.95 0.71 -14.54
CA GLN A 237 -5.93 0.35 -13.51
C GLN A 237 -6.07 1.45 -12.45
N ARG A 238 -4.94 2.04 -12.02
CA ARG A 238 -4.93 3.18 -11.08
C ARG A 238 -5.61 4.41 -11.70
N ILE A 239 -5.24 4.80 -12.92
CA ILE A 239 -5.84 5.94 -13.65
C ILE A 239 -7.34 5.73 -13.89
N LYS A 240 -7.78 4.49 -14.11
CA LYS A 240 -9.21 4.17 -14.25
C LYS A 240 -10.04 4.58 -13.03
N ARG A 241 -9.45 4.59 -11.82
CA ARG A 241 -10.10 5.06 -10.60
C ARG A 241 -10.32 6.57 -10.59
N PHE A 242 -9.36 7.33 -11.13
CA PHE A 242 -9.49 8.79 -11.29
C PHE A 242 -10.47 9.19 -12.40
N ASN A 243 -10.67 8.33 -13.40
CA ASN A 243 -11.57 8.58 -14.54
C ASN A 243 -13.03 8.22 -14.28
N GLN A 244 -13.38 7.80 -13.07
CA GLN A 244 -14.77 7.51 -12.73
C GLN A 244 -15.57 8.83 -12.64
N ARG A 245 -16.85 8.82 -13.03
CA ARG A 245 -17.65 10.04 -13.23
C ARG A 245 -17.93 10.80 -11.93
N GLU A 246 -17.84 10.10 -10.82
CA GLU A 246 -18.16 10.53 -9.46
C GLU A 246 -16.96 11.22 -8.80
N VAL A 247 -15.77 11.02 -9.37
CA VAL A 247 -14.54 11.71 -8.93
C VAL A 247 -14.58 13.15 -9.46
N PRO A 248 -14.43 14.17 -8.58
CA PRO A 248 -14.36 15.57 -8.98
C PRO A 248 -13.19 15.85 -9.92
N ASN A 249 -13.34 16.86 -10.78
CA ASN A 249 -12.24 17.30 -11.65
C ASN A 249 -11.04 17.83 -10.83
N SER A 250 -11.28 18.49 -9.69
CA SER A 250 -10.22 18.93 -8.76
C SER A 250 -9.28 17.79 -8.39
N VAL A 251 -9.82 16.61 -8.07
CA VAL A 251 -9.03 15.42 -7.70
C VAL A 251 -8.20 14.86 -8.87
N ARG A 252 -8.70 14.98 -10.10
CA ARG A 252 -7.93 14.63 -11.30
C ARG A 252 -6.77 15.59 -11.54
N GLU A 253 -7.00 16.88 -11.33
CA GLU A 253 -5.97 17.91 -11.43
C GLU A 253 -4.90 17.75 -10.34
N ILE A 254 -5.27 17.37 -9.11
CA ILE A 254 -4.29 17.01 -8.06
C ILE A 254 -3.35 15.92 -8.55
N ASN A 255 -3.90 14.84 -9.13
CA ASN A 255 -3.08 13.74 -9.63
C ASN A 255 -2.09 14.21 -10.69
N LYS A 256 -2.53 15.10 -11.58
CA LYS A 256 -1.65 15.69 -12.60
C LYS A 256 -0.56 16.55 -11.95
N ALA A 257 -0.93 17.48 -11.06
CA ALA A 257 0.02 18.37 -10.38
C ALA A 257 1.07 17.59 -9.57
N ILE A 258 0.65 16.58 -8.81
CA ILE A 258 1.56 15.74 -8.01
C ILE A 258 2.47 14.91 -8.91
N MET A 259 1.96 14.30 -9.99
CA MET A 259 2.81 13.53 -10.91
C MET A 259 3.77 14.43 -11.71
N GLU A 260 3.34 15.62 -12.13
CA GLU A 260 4.21 16.60 -12.79
C GLU A 260 5.34 17.05 -11.86
N LEU A 261 5.04 17.36 -10.60
CA LEU A 261 6.06 17.68 -9.61
C LEU A 261 6.99 16.49 -9.37
N ARG A 262 6.45 15.33 -9.04
CA ARG A 262 7.23 14.12 -8.71
C ARG A 262 8.23 13.76 -9.80
N LEU A 263 7.84 13.91 -11.06
CA LEU A 263 8.63 13.53 -12.23
C LEU A 263 9.50 14.69 -12.75
N SER A 264 9.45 15.85 -12.10
CA SER A 264 10.25 17.01 -12.47
C SER A 264 11.69 16.87 -11.98
N ARG A 265 12.60 17.49 -12.75
CA ARG A 265 14.00 17.64 -12.37
C ARG A 265 14.20 18.38 -11.05
N GLU A 266 13.42 19.43 -10.85
CA GLU A 266 13.41 20.20 -9.60
C GLU A 266 13.16 19.28 -8.40
N PHE A 267 12.31 18.27 -8.52
CA PHE A 267 11.97 17.39 -7.41
C PHE A 267 13.00 16.28 -7.14
N TYR A 268 13.59 15.64 -8.17
CA TYR A 268 14.57 14.57 -7.91
C TYR A 268 15.99 15.08 -7.63
N GLU A 269 16.29 16.36 -7.91
CA GLU A 269 17.59 16.99 -7.59
C GLU A 269 17.64 17.61 -6.18
N ILE A 270 16.54 17.60 -5.42
CA ILE A 270 16.53 18.11 -4.05
C ILE A 270 17.41 17.28 -3.11
N PHE A 271 17.92 17.93 -2.06
CA PHE A 271 18.91 17.31 -1.16
C PHE A 271 18.33 16.94 0.22
N SER A 272 17.04 17.20 0.46
CA SER A 272 16.41 16.97 1.75
C SER A 272 14.91 16.68 1.64
N THR A 273 14.39 15.97 2.63
CA THR A 273 12.96 15.70 2.81
C THR A 273 12.16 16.98 3.10
N GLU A 274 12.78 17.96 3.75
CA GLU A 274 12.17 19.26 4.06
C GLU A 274 11.91 20.07 2.78
N GLU A 275 12.87 20.07 1.86
CA GLU A 275 12.71 20.71 0.55
C GLU A 275 11.66 20.00 -0.29
N ALA A 276 11.60 18.66 -0.23
CA ALA A 276 10.58 17.84 -0.86
C ALA A 276 9.18 18.23 -0.38
N ALA A 277 9.02 18.33 0.95
CA ALA A 277 7.77 18.71 1.58
C ALA A 277 7.32 20.11 1.18
N ARG A 278 8.25 21.07 1.09
CA ARG A 278 7.95 22.44 0.65
C ARG A 278 7.44 22.49 -0.79
N LEU A 279 8.08 21.75 -1.70
CA LEU A 279 7.65 21.67 -3.09
C LEU A 279 6.28 20.99 -3.21
N PHE A 280 6.07 19.89 -2.49
CA PHE A 280 4.77 19.21 -2.43
C PHE A 280 3.68 20.14 -1.91
N LYS A 281 3.94 20.82 -0.80
CA LYS A 281 3.01 21.79 -0.20
C LYS A 281 2.60 22.85 -1.21
N LYS A 282 3.56 23.45 -1.91
CA LYS A 282 3.29 24.44 -2.96
C LYS A 282 2.43 23.85 -4.10
N ALA A 283 2.68 22.62 -4.52
CA ALA A 283 1.93 21.98 -5.60
C ALA A 283 0.48 21.65 -5.20
N VAL A 284 0.23 21.37 -3.92
CA VAL A 284 -1.10 20.97 -3.44
C VAL A 284 -1.89 22.08 -2.74
N ASP A 285 -1.26 23.22 -2.44
CA ASP A 285 -1.87 24.41 -1.81
C ASP A 285 -3.18 24.89 -2.49
N PRO A 286 -3.34 24.82 -3.83
CA PRO A 286 -4.59 25.25 -4.47
C PRO A 286 -5.80 24.34 -4.20
N TYR A 287 -5.62 23.18 -3.57
CA TYR A 287 -6.67 22.16 -3.45
C TYR A 287 -7.16 21.99 -2.02
N SER A 288 -8.43 21.58 -1.89
CA SER A 288 -9.03 21.38 -0.56
C SER A 288 -8.53 20.10 0.12
N ASP A 289 -8.50 20.10 1.45
CA ASP A 289 -8.20 18.90 2.26
C ASP A 289 -9.04 17.68 1.87
N LYS A 290 -10.32 17.92 1.51
CA LYS A 290 -11.23 16.87 1.06
C LYS A 290 -10.76 16.27 -0.27
N ASP A 291 -10.35 17.10 -1.21
CA ASP A 291 -9.86 16.61 -2.51
C ASP A 291 -8.53 15.86 -2.35
N LEU A 292 -7.66 16.29 -1.43
CA LEU A 292 -6.39 15.63 -1.12
C LEU A 292 -6.60 14.25 -0.48
N LEU A 293 -7.53 14.13 0.48
CA LEU A 293 -7.96 12.85 1.05
C LEU A 293 -8.50 11.88 0.00
N MET A 294 -9.32 12.40 -0.92
CA MET A 294 -9.89 11.60 -2.01
C MET A 294 -8.81 11.17 -2.99
N TRP A 295 -7.85 12.05 -3.30
CA TRP A 295 -6.70 11.71 -4.13
C TRP A 295 -5.88 10.57 -3.51
N ASP A 296 -5.53 10.64 -2.23
CA ASP A 296 -4.74 9.61 -1.55
C ASP A 296 -5.42 8.25 -1.61
N SER A 297 -6.72 8.21 -1.30
CA SER A 297 -7.50 6.98 -1.32
C SER A 297 -7.50 6.33 -2.71
N LEU A 298 -7.70 7.13 -3.76
CA LEU A 298 -7.67 6.65 -5.14
C LEU A 298 -6.27 6.26 -5.62
N PHE A 299 -5.22 6.97 -5.18
CA PHE A 299 -3.85 6.71 -5.57
C PHE A 299 -3.30 5.45 -4.88
N SER A 300 -3.36 5.43 -3.56
CA SER A 300 -2.83 4.40 -2.67
C SER A 300 -3.72 3.17 -2.57
N ASN A 301 -4.98 3.26 -3.02
CA ASN A 301 -5.99 2.18 -2.90
C ASN A 301 -6.24 1.76 -1.44
N VAL A 302 -6.20 2.72 -0.54
CA VAL A 302 -6.51 2.55 0.89
C VAL A 302 -7.75 3.37 1.23
N VAL A 303 -8.56 2.91 2.19
CA VAL A 303 -9.76 3.64 2.60
C VAL A 303 -9.36 4.86 3.42
N TYR A 304 -8.50 4.67 4.42
CA TYR A 304 -7.92 5.73 5.25
C TYR A 304 -6.59 5.25 5.85
N THR A 305 -5.83 6.16 6.45
CA THR A 305 -4.55 5.91 7.14
C THR A 305 -4.57 6.46 8.56
N ASP A 306 -3.57 6.12 9.39
CA ASP A 306 -3.44 6.70 10.74
C ASP A 306 -3.02 8.18 10.76
N ARG A 307 -2.81 8.77 9.58
CA ARG A 307 -2.55 10.21 9.41
C ARG A 307 -3.83 11.03 9.24
N ASP A 308 -4.96 10.36 9.14
CA ASP A 308 -6.25 11.03 9.06
C ASP A 308 -6.75 11.28 10.48
N THR A 309 -7.36 12.45 10.70
CA THR A 309 -8.10 12.70 11.94
C THR A 309 -9.29 11.74 12.00
N PRO A 310 -9.90 11.50 13.18
CA PRO A 310 -11.13 10.70 13.25
C PRO A 310 -12.20 11.19 12.25
N PHE A 311 -12.37 12.51 12.15
CA PHE A 311 -13.28 13.13 11.19
C PHE A 311 -12.89 12.86 9.72
N GLY A 312 -11.58 12.84 9.41
CA GLY A 312 -11.03 12.45 8.12
C GLY A 312 -11.33 11.01 7.73
N LYS A 313 -10.99 10.07 8.64
CA LYS A 313 -11.25 8.63 8.48
C LYS A 313 -12.72 8.38 8.18
N ARG A 314 -13.61 8.97 8.99
CA ARG A 314 -15.06 8.96 8.77
C ARG A 314 -15.46 9.48 7.39
N THR A 315 -14.89 10.60 6.96
CA THR A 315 -15.24 11.22 5.68
C THR A 315 -14.86 10.31 4.51
N GLN A 316 -13.68 9.69 4.53
CA GLN A 316 -13.26 8.74 3.50
C GLN A 316 -14.09 7.45 3.52
N ILE A 317 -14.37 6.91 4.71
CA ILE A 317 -15.28 5.77 4.92
C ILE A 317 -16.61 6.01 4.20
N ILE A 318 -17.23 7.16 4.44
CA ILE A 318 -18.52 7.53 3.84
C ILE A 318 -18.39 7.65 2.32
N PHE A 319 -17.32 8.28 1.83
CA PHE A 319 -17.07 8.45 0.40
C PHE A 319 -16.93 7.10 -0.33
N GLU A 320 -16.05 6.21 0.14
CA GLU A 320 -15.80 4.92 -0.52
C GLU A 320 -17.02 4.00 -0.49
N ASN A 321 -17.81 4.03 0.58
CA ASN A 321 -19.06 3.27 0.64
C ASN A 321 -20.12 3.82 -0.33
N THR A 322 -20.24 5.15 -0.39
CA THR A 322 -21.11 5.79 -1.38
C THR A 322 -20.74 5.36 -2.79
N LYS A 323 -19.44 5.37 -3.11
CA LYS A 323 -18.90 4.97 -4.41
C LYS A 323 -19.18 3.51 -4.73
N PHE A 324 -18.89 2.61 -3.78
CA PHE A 324 -19.17 1.18 -3.93
C PHE A 324 -20.63 0.91 -4.26
N TYR A 325 -21.57 1.44 -3.47
CA TYR A 325 -23.01 1.19 -3.72
C TYR A 325 -23.53 1.92 -4.95
N HIS A 326 -23.04 3.13 -5.24
CA HIS A 326 -23.39 3.83 -6.47
C HIS A 326 -23.01 3.01 -7.71
N GLN A 327 -21.81 2.46 -7.73
CA GLN A 327 -21.33 1.62 -8.83
C GLN A 327 -22.07 0.28 -8.90
N ARG A 328 -22.30 -0.36 -7.74
CA ARG A 328 -23.06 -1.62 -7.65
C ARG A 328 -24.46 -1.49 -8.25
N TYR A 329 -25.16 -0.40 -7.96
CA TYR A 329 -26.54 -0.20 -8.42
C TYR A 329 -26.66 0.24 -9.88
N LYS A 330 -25.56 0.66 -10.52
CA LYS A 330 -25.57 1.16 -11.90
C LYS A 330 -26.07 0.12 -12.91
N THR A 331 -25.87 -1.17 -12.63
CA THR A 331 -26.28 -2.28 -13.50
C THR A 331 -27.60 -2.94 -13.07
N TRP A 332 -28.18 -2.50 -11.96
CA TRP A 332 -29.36 -3.15 -11.39
C TRP A 332 -30.63 -2.60 -12.01
N THR A 333 -31.56 -3.47 -12.39
CA THR A 333 -32.92 -3.05 -12.72
C THR A 333 -33.71 -2.75 -11.44
N PRO A 334 -34.78 -1.93 -11.51
CA PRO A 334 -35.63 -1.67 -10.34
C PRO A 334 -36.24 -2.95 -9.76
N ARG A 335 -36.65 -3.90 -10.63
CA ARG A 335 -37.17 -5.20 -10.23
C ARG A 335 -36.12 -6.02 -9.48
N PHE A 336 -34.89 -6.07 -9.99
CA PHE A 336 -33.80 -6.77 -9.33
C PHE A 336 -33.46 -6.13 -7.99
N LYS A 337 -33.40 -4.80 -7.93
CA LYS A 337 -33.16 -4.07 -6.67
C LYS A 337 -34.20 -4.40 -5.61
N ASP A 338 -35.48 -4.39 -5.97
CA ASP A 338 -36.56 -4.66 -5.01
C ASP A 338 -36.53 -6.12 -4.51
N ALA A 339 -36.26 -7.08 -5.39
CA ALA A 339 -36.06 -8.48 -5.01
C ALA A 339 -34.83 -8.65 -4.11
N SER A 340 -33.67 -8.09 -4.49
CA SER A 340 -32.43 -8.17 -3.69
C SER A 340 -32.59 -7.52 -2.32
N SER A 341 -33.27 -6.38 -2.25
CA SER A 341 -33.49 -5.68 -0.98
C SER A 341 -34.41 -6.48 -0.06
N SER A 342 -35.47 -7.06 -0.60
CA SER A 342 -36.41 -7.90 0.16
C SER A 342 -35.72 -9.17 0.66
N LYS A 343 -34.90 -9.81 -0.18
CA LYS A 343 -34.09 -10.97 0.19
C LYS A 343 -33.13 -10.63 1.33
N ARG A 344 -32.37 -9.53 1.19
CA ARG A 344 -31.42 -9.09 2.23
C ARG A 344 -32.09 -8.79 3.57
N LYS A 345 -33.28 -8.17 3.56
CA LYS A 345 -34.06 -7.95 4.80
C LYS A 345 -34.47 -9.27 5.48
N MET A 346 -34.80 -10.29 4.69
CA MET A 346 -35.14 -11.61 5.21
C MET A 346 -33.90 -12.36 5.74
N GLU A 347 -32.79 -12.33 5.01
CA GLU A 347 -31.51 -12.93 5.43
C GLU A 347 -31.05 -12.41 6.79
N CYS A 348 -31.31 -11.14 7.06
CA CYS A 348 -30.87 -10.40 8.24
C CYS A 348 -31.96 -10.27 9.32
N ASP A 349 -33.03 -11.06 9.25
CA ASP A 349 -34.04 -11.11 10.31
C ASP A 349 -33.58 -12.05 11.43
N ASP A 350 -33.04 -11.46 12.49
CA ASP A 350 -32.50 -12.20 13.64
C ASP A 350 -33.57 -12.59 14.67
N THR A 351 -34.84 -12.39 14.37
CA THR A 351 -35.97 -12.87 15.20
C THR A 351 -36.38 -14.30 14.87
N LYS A 352 -35.82 -14.89 13.81
CA LYS A 352 -36.14 -16.23 13.31
C LYS A 352 -34.92 -17.13 13.24
N THR A 353 -35.15 -18.43 13.28
CA THR A 353 -34.11 -19.44 13.07
C THR A 353 -33.69 -19.51 11.59
N VAL A 354 -32.49 -20.02 11.31
CA VAL A 354 -32.00 -20.22 9.94
C VAL A 354 -32.98 -21.04 9.12
N ASP A 355 -33.53 -22.12 9.68
CA ASP A 355 -34.45 -23.00 8.94
C ASP A 355 -35.77 -22.30 8.60
N GLU A 356 -36.35 -21.52 9.52
CA GLU A 356 -37.55 -20.71 9.24
C GLU A 356 -37.31 -19.65 8.15
N LEU A 357 -36.09 -19.12 8.06
CA LEU A 357 -35.70 -18.15 7.03
C LEU A 357 -35.50 -18.83 5.68
N MET A 358 -34.93 -20.03 5.64
CA MET A 358 -34.70 -20.77 4.40
C MET A 358 -35.99 -21.06 3.64
N ASP A 359 -37.08 -21.41 4.34
CA ASP A 359 -38.39 -21.61 3.73
C ASP A 359 -38.94 -20.33 3.09
N ARG A 360 -38.65 -19.17 3.69
CA ARG A 360 -39.11 -17.86 3.20
C ARG A 360 -38.22 -17.29 2.10
N ILE A 361 -36.92 -17.60 2.13
CA ILE A 361 -35.94 -17.10 1.17
C ILE A 361 -36.07 -17.77 -0.19
N LYS A 362 -36.55 -19.03 -0.26
CA LYS A 362 -36.74 -19.76 -1.53
C LYS A 362 -37.42 -18.89 -2.61
N GLY A 363 -38.59 -18.33 -2.29
CA GLY A 363 -39.34 -17.50 -3.22
C GLY A 363 -38.60 -16.21 -3.62
N LEU A 364 -37.92 -15.57 -2.66
CA LEU A 364 -37.15 -14.34 -2.90
C LEU A 364 -35.89 -14.59 -3.73
N SER A 365 -35.21 -15.72 -3.52
CA SER A 365 -34.03 -16.14 -4.29
C SER A 365 -34.39 -16.39 -5.76
N ILE A 366 -35.47 -17.13 -6.01
CA ILE A 366 -35.99 -17.36 -7.37
C ILE A 366 -36.36 -16.03 -8.03
N GLN A 367 -37.14 -15.17 -7.35
CA GLN A 367 -37.51 -13.85 -7.88
C GLN A 367 -36.28 -12.98 -8.18
N ASN A 368 -35.24 -13.09 -7.35
CA ASN A 368 -34.00 -12.36 -7.54
C ASN A 368 -33.26 -12.82 -8.82
N GLU A 369 -33.11 -14.12 -9.02
CA GLU A 369 -32.48 -14.66 -10.23
C GLU A 369 -33.29 -14.35 -11.48
N GLU A 370 -34.61 -14.48 -11.44
CA GLU A 370 -35.47 -14.11 -12.57
C GLU A 370 -35.36 -12.62 -12.92
N ALA A 371 -35.27 -11.75 -11.92
CA ALA A 371 -35.11 -10.32 -12.11
C ALA A 371 -33.71 -9.95 -12.63
N TRP A 372 -32.69 -10.72 -12.25
CA TRP A 372 -31.32 -10.59 -12.77
C TRP A 372 -31.22 -11.01 -14.24
N ARG A 373 -31.78 -12.18 -14.56
CA ARG A 373 -31.79 -12.75 -15.92
C ARG A 373 -32.81 -12.10 -16.85
N ASN A 374 -33.75 -11.35 -16.29
CA ASN A 374 -34.94 -10.84 -16.98
C ASN A 374 -35.73 -11.97 -17.69
N GLN A 375 -35.80 -13.14 -17.05
CA GLN A 375 -36.46 -14.32 -17.58
C GLN A 375 -37.17 -15.06 -16.44
N LYS A 376 -38.43 -15.44 -16.66
CA LYS A 376 -39.15 -16.29 -15.70
C LYS A 376 -38.72 -17.74 -15.85
N LYS A 377 -38.60 -18.44 -14.73
CA LYS A 377 -38.35 -19.88 -14.69
C LYS A 377 -39.68 -20.63 -14.72
N SER A 378 -39.71 -21.78 -15.39
CA SER A 378 -40.76 -22.77 -15.16
C SER A 378 -40.66 -23.31 -13.73
N SER A 379 -41.72 -23.96 -13.25
CA SER A 379 -41.72 -24.54 -11.89
C SER A 379 -40.57 -25.53 -11.69
N GLN A 380 -40.28 -26.37 -12.68
CA GLN A 380 -39.18 -27.33 -12.62
C GLN A 380 -37.81 -26.64 -12.54
N GLU A 381 -37.55 -25.66 -13.41
CA GLU A 381 -36.29 -24.90 -13.40
C GLU A 381 -36.10 -24.10 -12.10
N ALA A 382 -37.20 -23.66 -11.48
CA ALA A 382 -37.16 -22.94 -10.21
C ALA A 382 -36.79 -23.86 -9.04
N ASP A 383 -37.30 -25.09 -9.02
CA ASP A 383 -36.95 -26.09 -8.01
C ASP A 383 -35.51 -26.60 -8.19
N GLU A 384 -35.08 -26.85 -9.43
CA GLU A 384 -33.69 -27.22 -9.74
C GLU A 384 -32.70 -26.11 -9.35
N PHE A 385 -33.04 -24.85 -9.66
CA PHE A 385 -32.26 -23.69 -9.21
C PHE A 385 -32.19 -23.63 -7.68
N TRP A 386 -33.31 -23.78 -7.00
CA TRP A 386 -33.35 -23.69 -5.54
C TRP A 386 -32.50 -24.77 -4.88
N GLU A 387 -32.65 -26.04 -5.26
CA GLU A 387 -31.85 -27.11 -4.65
C GLU A 387 -30.35 -26.92 -4.85
N LYS A 388 -29.96 -26.30 -5.98
CA LYS A 388 -28.57 -25.90 -6.22
C LYS A 388 -28.11 -24.71 -5.37
N GLU A 389 -28.94 -23.68 -5.22
CA GLU A 389 -28.57 -22.41 -4.57
C GLU A 389 -28.80 -22.43 -3.04
N LYS A 390 -29.61 -23.35 -2.54
CA LYS A 390 -29.97 -23.50 -1.13
C LYS A 390 -28.77 -23.54 -0.17
N PRO A 391 -27.64 -24.22 -0.46
CA PRO A 391 -26.45 -24.15 0.40
C PRO A 391 -25.85 -22.74 0.48
N ASN A 392 -25.83 -22.00 -0.63
CA ASN A 392 -25.32 -20.64 -0.66
C ASN A 392 -26.25 -19.69 0.10
N GLU A 393 -27.56 -19.80 -0.09
CA GLU A 393 -28.54 -18.97 0.63
C GLU A 393 -28.48 -19.24 2.14
N ARG A 394 -28.33 -20.50 2.56
CA ARG A 394 -28.12 -20.84 3.98
C ARG A 394 -26.88 -20.14 4.53
N LYS A 395 -25.77 -20.20 3.81
CA LYS A 395 -24.53 -19.53 4.20
C LYS A 395 -24.73 -18.01 4.34
N LEU A 396 -25.45 -17.37 3.41
CA LEU A 396 -25.72 -15.93 3.47
C LEU A 396 -26.59 -15.53 4.68
N VAL A 397 -27.56 -16.36 5.04
CA VAL A 397 -28.38 -16.17 6.27
C VAL A 397 -27.50 -16.28 7.50
N GLU A 398 -26.72 -17.35 7.62
CA GLU A 398 -25.81 -17.57 8.74
C GLU A 398 -24.78 -16.44 8.88
N GLU A 399 -24.20 -15.98 7.77
CA GLU A 399 -23.28 -14.84 7.73
C GLU A 399 -23.97 -13.55 8.20
N CYS A 400 -25.23 -13.28 7.80
CA CYS A 400 -25.92 -12.09 8.27
C CYS A 400 -26.28 -12.16 9.75
N GLN A 401 -26.79 -13.29 10.24
CA GLN A 401 -27.08 -13.48 11.66
C GLN A 401 -25.82 -13.35 12.52
N ALA A 402 -24.69 -13.91 12.06
CA ALA A 402 -23.41 -13.75 12.72
C ALA A 402 -22.95 -12.27 12.75
N GLN A 403 -23.13 -11.54 11.65
CA GLN A 403 -22.82 -10.12 11.57
C GLN A 403 -23.68 -9.29 12.54
N ILE A 404 -24.99 -9.55 12.61
CA ILE A 404 -25.89 -8.88 13.55
C ILE A 404 -25.46 -9.15 15.00
N LYS A 405 -25.16 -10.41 15.32
CA LYS A 405 -24.66 -10.79 16.65
C LYS A 405 -23.35 -10.07 16.99
N LYS A 406 -22.44 -9.94 16.01
CA LYS A 406 -21.19 -9.16 16.16
C LYS A 406 -21.51 -7.72 16.56
N PHE A 407 -22.38 -7.03 15.84
CA PHE A 407 -22.74 -5.63 16.16
C PHE A 407 -23.45 -5.48 17.51
N LYS A 408 -24.37 -6.40 17.85
CA LYS A 408 -25.02 -6.41 19.17
C LYS A 408 -24.01 -6.57 20.31
N ASN A 409 -22.99 -7.40 20.12
CA ASN A 409 -21.94 -7.63 21.12
C ASN A 409 -21.01 -6.42 21.31
N VAL A 410 -20.73 -5.63 20.25
CA VAL A 410 -19.88 -4.43 20.39
C VAL A 410 -20.61 -3.30 21.12
N GLY A 411 -21.93 -3.19 20.93
CA GLY A 411 -22.76 -2.33 21.75
C GLY A 411 -23.97 -1.76 21.02
N GLN A 412 -24.95 -1.31 21.80
CA GLN A 412 -26.25 -0.85 21.27
C GLN A 412 -26.12 0.30 20.27
N ARG A 413 -25.19 1.24 20.49
CA ARG A 413 -24.97 2.37 19.59
C ARG A 413 -24.47 1.94 18.20
N LEU A 414 -23.52 1.02 18.13
CA LEU A 414 -23.03 0.49 16.84
C LEU A 414 -24.06 -0.39 16.15
N TYR A 415 -24.85 -1.15 16.90
CA TYR A 415 -25.96 -1.90 16.34
C TYR A 415 -27.03 -0.98 15.74
N GLN A 416 -27.34 0.15 16.40
CA GLN A 416 -28.23 1.15 15.82
C GLN A 416 -27.65 1.76 14.54
N LEU A 417 -26.34 2.07 14.52
CA LEU A 417 -25.67 2.55 13.30
C LEU A 417 -25.76 1.52 12.16
N TYR A 418 -25.60 0.22 12.47
CA TYR A 418 -25.83 -0.85 11.50
C TYR A 418 -27.22 -0.80 10.91
N GLN A 419 -28.25 -0.73 11.75
CA GLN A 419 -29.63 -0.67 11.28
C GLN A 419 -29.89 0.58 10.44
N ASP A 420 -29.47 1.76 10.89
CA ASP A 420 -29.65 3.02 10.16
C ASP A 420 -29.00 2.97 8.76
N ILE A 421 -27.81 2.37 8.64
CA ILE A 421 -27.08 2.23 7.38
C ILE A 421 -27.67 1.16 6.47
N GLU A 422 -28.09 0.02 7.04
CA GLU A 422 -28.80 -1.05 6.33
C GLU A 422 -30.12 -0.56 5.75
N ASP A 423 -30.94 0.12 6.54
CA ASP A 423 -32.22 0.66 6.10
C ASP A 423 -32.04 1.71 5.02
N LEU A 424 -31.03 2.57 5.17
CA LEU A 424 -30.68 3.57 4.17
C LEU A 424 -30.34 2.90 2.83
N ARG A 425 -29.39 1.97 2.81
CA ARG A 425 -28.89 1.34 1.55
C ARG A 425 -29.97 0.50 0.86
N LEU A 426 -30.88 -0.12 1.63
CA LEU A 426 -31.97 -0.94 1.10
C LEU A 426 -33.17 -0.09 0.61
N SER A 427 -33.21 1.20 0.93
CA SER A 427 -34.30 2.10 0.55
C SER A 427 -34.38 2.36 -0.96
N LYS A 428 -35.59 2.62 -1.47
CA LYS A 428 -35.79 3.07 -2.86
C LYS A 428 -35.16 4.44 -3.10
N ALA A 429 -35.27 5.35 -2.13
CA ALA A 429 -34.72 6.70 -2.22
C ALA A 429 -33.20 6.67 -2.45
N PHE A 430 -32.48 5.81 -1.71
CA PHE A 430 -31.04 5.67 -1.87
C PHE A 430 -30.69 5.07 -3.22
N TYR A 431 -31.36 4.00 -3.68
CA TYR A 431 -31.08 3.40 -4.99
C TYR A 431 -31.15 4.40 -6.16
N TRP A 432 -32.23 5.20 -6.23
CA TRP A 432 -32.48 6.16 -7.29
C TRP A 432 -31.64 7.44 -7.21
N ALA A 433 -31.01 7.72 -6.08
CA ALA A 433 -30.22 8.92 -5.88
C ALA A 433 -28.96 8.91 -6.77
N ASN A 434 -28.61 10.09 -7.28
CA ASN A 434 -27.29 10.33 -7.88
C ASN A 434 -26.18 10.23 -6.80
N PHE A 435 -24.92 10.25 -7.22
CA PHE A 435 -23.79 10.07 -6.31
C PHE A 435 -23.77 11.12 -5.19
N GLU A 436 -23.92 12.40 -5.51
CA GLU A 436 -23.90 13.50 -4.53
C GLU A 436 -25.00 13.36 -3.48
N LYS A 437 -26.22 12.99 -3.90
CA LYS A 437 -27.33 12.77 -3.00
C LYS A 437 -27.11 11.54 -2.12
N LYS A 438 -26.54 10.44 -2.66
CA LYS A 438 -26.15 9.28 -1.85
C LYS A 438 -25.10 9.64 -0.82
N LEU A 439 -24.10 10.45 -1.20
CA LEU A 439 -23.06 10.91 -0.29
C LEU A 439 -23.67 11.71 0.86
N LYS A 440 -24.55 12.67 0.55
CA LYS A 440 -25.27 13.45 1.56
C LYS A 440 -26.10 12.56 2.48
N MET A 441 -26.83 11.58 1.93
CA MET A 441 -27.64 10.65 2.71
C MET A 441 -26.80 9.86 3.73
N TYR A 442 -25.62 9.37 3.32
CA TYR A 442 -24.68 8.70 4.24
C TYR A 442 -24.12 9.66 5.29
N THR A 443 -23.74 10.87 4.89
CA THR A 443 -23.24 11.90 5.81
C THR A 443 -24.30 12.25 6.87
N ASP A 444 -25.55 12.45 6.46
CA ASP A 444 -26.67 12.76 7.34
C ASP A 444 -26.98 11.61 8.31
N ALA A 445 -26.95 10.36 7.82
CA ALA A 445 -27.16 9.18 8.66
C ALA A 445 -26.05 9.04 9.71
N ALA A 446 -24.78 9.21 9.29
CA ALA A 446 -23.64 9.14 10.19
C ALA A 446 -23.63 10.32 11.19
N ALA A 447 -24.21 11.49 10.87
CA ALA A 447 -24.15 12.70 11.70
C ALA A 447 -24.67 12.50 13.13
N LYS A 448 -25.48 11.47 13.36
CA LYS A 448 -26.02 11.07 14.68
C LYS A 448 -25.00 10.34 15.58
N TYR A 449 -23.82 10.04 15.05
CA TYR A 449 -22.79 9.21 15.67
C TYR A 449 -21.45 9.94 15.74
N THR A 450 -20.65 9.59 16.74
CA THR A 450 -19.28 10.10 16.88
C THR A 450 -18.39 9.56 15.76
N ASP A 451 -17.23 10.18 15.57
CA ASP A 451 -16.28 9.73 14.56
C ASP A 451 -15.75 8.33 14.89
N GLU A 452 -15.48 8.07 16.17
CA GLU A 452 -15.08 6.75 16.69
C GLU A 452 -16.16 5.70 16.45
N GLU A 453 -17.44 6.00 16.69
CA GLU A 453 -18.54 5.06 16.43
C GLU A 453 -18.60 4.68 14.94
N VAL A 454 -18.45 5.65 14.04
CA VAL A 454 -18.42 5.38 12.60
C VAL A 454 -17.17 4.57 12.23
N ILE A 455 -15.99 4.93 12.73
CA ILE A 455 -14.76 4.16 12.45
C ILE A 455 -14.89 2.72 12.96
N THR A 456 -15.36 2.53 14.19
CA THR A 456 -15.50 1.21 14.81
C THR A 456 -16.55 0.38 14.10
N PHE A 457 -17.69 0.95 13.70
CA PHE A 457 -18.67 0.23 12.88
C PHE A 457 -17.99 -0.33 11.62
N TRP A 458 -17.20 0.51 10.95
CA TRP A 458 -16.60 0.15 9.67
C TRP A 458 -15.49 -0.89 9.82
N ASN A 459 -14.76 -0.87 10.94
CA ASN A 459 -13.81 -1.92 11.32
C ASN A 459 -14.51 -3.21 11.80
N THR A 460 -15.81 -3.13 12.13
CA THR A 460 -16.64 -4.25 12.57
C THR A 460 -17.36 -4.93 11.40
N LEU A 461 -17.62 -4.23 10.29
CA LEU A 461 -18.10 -4.85 9.04
C LEU A 461 -17.11 -5.88 8.51
#